data_AF-A0A7L1HME8-F1
#
_entry.id   AF-A0A7L1HME8-F1
#
_cell.length_a   1.000
_cell.length_b   1.000
_cell.length_c   1.000
_cell.angle_alpha   90.00
_cell.angle_beta   90.00
_cell.angle_gamma   90.00
#
_symmetry.space_group_name_H-M   'P 1'
#
loop_
_entity.id
_entity.type
_entity.pdbx_description
1 polymer ?
#
loop_
_entity_poly.entity_id
_entity_poly.type
_entity_poly.pdbx_seq_one_letter_code
_entity_poly.pdbx_strand_id
1 'polypeptide(L)'
;LQDFKLEFGHHQGRTSSVWHGGTATIVQSPGDEVWGIVWKMNASNLSSLDKQEGVEDGIYVPIEVNVHTEAGKVLTCRSYQMKDYVCGPPSPQYKKVICMGAEQNGLPSDYQKKLEAIETNNYAGPVPIMEEIEAAIKAKQIKSA
;
A
#
# COMPACT_ATOMS: atom_id res chain seq x y z
N LEU A 1 0.44 6.71 11.26
CA LEU A 1 -0.02 5.62 12.15
C LEU A 1 1.15 5.28 13.06
N GLN A 2 1.01 5.53 14.36
CA GLN A 2 2.08 5.31 15.34
C GLN A 2 2.06 3.87 15.85
N ASP A 3 3.22 3.37 16.27
CA ASP A 3 3.45 2.01 16.79
C ASP A 3 3.19 0.89 15.78
N PHE A 4 3.33 1.20 14.49
CA PHE A 4 3.26 0.24 13.40
C PHE A 4 4.43 0.39 12.46
N LYS A 5 4.79 -0.70 11.81
CA LYS A 5 5.83 -0.78 10.78
C LYS A 5 5.27 -1.34 9.48
N LEU A 6 5.71 -0.79 8.35
CA LEU A 6 5.44 -1.30 7.02
C LEU A 6 6.29 -2.56 6.75
N GLU A 7 5.66 -3.63 6.30
CA GLU A 7 6.31 -4.84 5.83
C GLU A 7 5.77 -5.28 4.47
N PHE A 8 6.44 -6.25 3.86
CA PHE A 8 6.01 -6.88 2.62
C PHE A 8 5.97 -8.39 2.81
N GLY A 9 4.89 -9.00 2.34
CA GLY A 9 4.59 -10.38 2.64
C GLY A 9 3.96 -11.15 1.49
N HIS A 10 4.23 -12.45 1.49
CA HIS A 10 3.54 -13.45 0.68
C HIS A 10 2.47 -14.10 1.55
N HIS A 11 1.19 -13.80 1.29
CA HIS A 11 0.08 -14.41 2.03
C HIS A 11 0.16 -15.94 1.92
N GLN A 12 0.22 -16.63 3.05
CA GLN A 12 0.45 -18.10 3.11
C GLN A 12 1.65 -18.58 2.29
N GLY A 13 2.70 -17.75 2.15
CA GLY A 13 3.88 -18.04 1.35
C GLY A 13 3.66 -18.01 -0.17
N ARG A 14 2.48 -17.56 -0.64
CA ARG A 14 2.16 -17.47 -2.06
C ARG A 14 2.51 -16.09 -2.61
N THR A 15 3.29 -16.06 -3.67
CA THR A 15 3.61 -14.83 -4.41
C THR A 15 2.34 -14.28 -5.08
N SER A 16 2.13 -12.97 -4.97
CA SER A 16 1.04 -12.29 -5.68
C SER A 16 1.16 -12.53 -7.18
N SER A 17 0.11 -13.02 -7.82
CA SER A 17 0.07 -13.18 -9.28
C SER A 17 -0.05 -11.85 -10.02
N VAL A 18 -0.52 -10.80 -9.34
CA VAL A 18 -0.64 -9.45 -9.90
C VAL A 18 0.70 -8.72 -9.82
N TRP A 19 1.34 -8.78 -8.66
CA TRP A 19 2.53 -7.98 -8.38
C TRP A 19 3.84 -8.75 -8.47
N HIS A 20 3.80 -10.09 -8.54
CA HIS A 20 4.99 -10.95 -8.63
C HIS A 20 6.03 -10.71 -7.51
N GLY A 21 5.57 -10.32 -6.33
CA GLY A 21 6.40 -10.06 -5.15
C GLY A 21 5.56 -10.05 -3.87
N GLY A 22 6.19 -9.69 -2.75
CA GLY A 22 5.48 -9.45 -1.50
C GLY A 22 4.62 -8.18 -1.61
N THR A 23 3.40 -8.23 -1.09
CA THR A 23 2.52 -7.05 -1.04
C THR A 23 2.53 -6.41 0.35
N ALA A 24 2.17 -5.13 0.42
CA ALA A 24 2.35 -4.33 1.63
C ALA A 24 1.44 -4.82 2.76
N THR A 25 1.96 -4.84 3.97
CA THR A 25 1.18 -5.01 5.19
C THR A 25 1.75 -4.15 6.31
N ILE A 26 1.03 -4.04 7.41
CA ILE A 26 1.51 -3.33 8.60
C ILE A 26 1.50 -4.26 9.80
N VAL A 27 2.48 -4.13 10.68
CA VAL A 27 2.56 -4.90 11.94
C VAL A 27 2.81 -3.99 13.10
N GLN A 28 2.34 -4.38 14.29
CA GLN A 28 2.62 -3.64 15.52
C GLN A 28 4.12 -3.65 15.78
N SER A 29 4.69 -2.46 15.96
CA SER A 29 6.09 -2.25 16.26
C SER A 29 6.21 -0.95 17.07
N PRO A 30 6.25 -1.03 18.41
CA PRO A 30 6.31 0.15 19.26
C PRO A 30 7.46 1.07 18.90
N GLY A 31 7.18 2.36 18.73
CA GLY A 31 8.16 3.39 18.33
C GLY A 31 8.40 3.52 16.83
N ASP A 32 7.87 2.63 15.99
CA ASP A 32 7.84 2.81 14.54
C ASP A 32 6.59 3.58 14.10
N GLU A 33 6.60 4.06 12.86
CA GLU A 33 5.45 4.71 12.25
C GLU A 33 5.28 4.36 10.77
N VAL A 34 4.01 4.37 10.35
CA VAL A 34 3.61 4.24 8.95
C VAL A 34 2.86 5.50 8.51
N TRP A 35 3.37 6.15 7.47
CA TRP A 35 2.67 7.23 6.77
C TRP A 35 1.82 6.67 5.62
N GLY A 36 0.69 7.30 5.37
CA GLY A 36 -0.26 6.88 4.36
C GLY A 36 -1.28 7.96 4.03
N ILE A 37 -2.20 7.65 3.11
CA ILE A 37 -3.23 8.57 2.63
C ILE A 37 -4.57 8.14 3.21
N VAL A 38 -5.31 9.08 3.80
CA VAL A 38 -6.68 8.85 4.26
C VAL A 38 -7.66 9.19 3.14
N TRP A 39 -8.39 8.18 2.67
CA TRP A 39 -9.44 8.35 1.66
C TRP A 39 -10.82 8.44 2.31
N LYS A 40 -11.61 9.44 1.90
CA LYS A 40 -13.03 9.52 2.26
C LYS A 40 -13.86 8.85 1.17
N MET A 41 -14.57 7.79 1.53
CA MET A 41 -15.39 7.00 0.60
C MET A 41 -16.82 6.85 1.12
N ASN A 42 -17.77 6.56 0.21
CA ASN A 42 -19.12 6.20 0.60
C ASN A 42 -19.11 4.79 1.23
N ALA A 43 -19.87 4.59 2.31
CA ALA A 43 -20.05 3.29 2.96
C ALA A 43 -20.60 2.21 2.02
N SER A 44 -21.32 2.58 0.96
CA SER A 44 -21.75 1.65 -0.09
C SER A 44 -20.60 0.94 -0.81
N ASN A 45 -19.38 1.51 -0.77
CA ASN A 45 -18.19 0.93 -1.41
C ASN A 45 -17.45 -0.05 -0.50
N LEU A 46 -17.88 -0.25 0.74
CA LEU A 46 -17.19 -1.07 1.73
C LEU A 46 -16.99 -2.51 1.26
N SER A 47 -18.05 -3.14 0.73
CA SER A 47 -17.98 -4.51 0.21
C SER A 47 -17.07 -4.63 -1.01
N SER A 48 -17.05 -3.62 -1.88
CA SER A 48 -16.15 -3.57 -3.03
C SER A 48 -14.68 -3.49 -2.60
N LEU A 49 -14.39 -2.70 -1.55
CA LEU A 49 -13.05 -2.57 -1.00
C LEU A 49 -12.60 -3.86 -0.31
N ASP A 50 -13.45 -4.47 0.53
CA ASP A 50 -13.16 -5.75 1.18
C ASP A 50 -12.90 -6.87 0.14
N LYS A 51 -13.63 -6.86 -0.99
CA LYS A 51 -13.41 -7.80 -2.09
C LYS A 51 -12.06 -7.58 -2.79
N GLN A 52 -11.66 -6.33 -3.02
CA GLN A 52 -10.36 -6.01 -3.63
C GLN A 52 -9.18 -6.46 -2.75
N GLU A 53 -9.34 -6.35 -1.44
CA GLU A 53 -8.35 -6.78 -0.44
C GLU A 53 -8.42 -8.29 -0.14
N GLY A 54 -9.27 -9.04 -0.84
CA GLY A 54 -9.39 -10.49 -0.68
C GLY A 54 -9.79 -10.92 0.73
N VAL A 55 -10.65 -10.15 1.40
CA VAL A 55 -11.09 -10.44 2.78
C VAL A 55 -11.82 -11.78 2.87
N GLU A 56 -12.66 -12.10 1.88
CA GLU A 56 -13.37 -13.39 1.82
C GLU A 56 -12.39 -14.58 1.64
N ASP A 57 -11.27 -14.34 0.95
CA ASP A 57 -10.20 -15.32 0.72
C ASP A 57 -9.18 -15.36 1.88
N GLY A 58 -9.33 -14.48 2.89
CA GLY A 58 -8.45 -14.39 4.05
C GLY A 58 -7.08 -13.74 3.78
N ILE A 59 -6.88 -13.11 2.63
CA ILE A 59 -5.60 -12.48 2.26
C ILE A 59 -5.25 -11.36 3.25
N TYR A 60 -6.22 -10.46 3.46
CA TYR A 60 -6.15 -9.44 4.50
C TYR A 60 -7.37 -9.53 5.41
N VAL A 61 -7.20 -9.03 6.64
CA VAL A 61 -8.31 -8.74 7.53
C VAL A 61 -8.55 -7.23 7.58
N PRO A 62 -9.81 -6.78 7.66
CA PRO A 62 -10.09 -5.40 7.97
C PRO A 62 -9.74 -5.09 9.42
N ILE A 63 -9.12 -3.94 9.64
CA ILE A 63 -8.79 -3.41 10.96
C ILE A 63 -9.28 -1.98 11.10
N GLU A 64 -9.50 -1.56 12.33
CA GLU A 64 -9.73 -0.16 12.68
C GLU A 64 -8.45 0.40 13.30
N VAL A 65 -8.00 1.54 12.80
CA VAL A 65 -6.79 2.22 13.26
C VAL A 65 -7.07 3.69 13.56
N ASN A 66 -6.40 4.20 14.59
CA ASN A 66 -6.39 5.63 14.89
C ASN A 66 -5.12 6.25 14.30
N VAL A 67 -5.29 7.16 13.33
CA VAL A 67 -4.19 7.85 12.66
C VAL A 67 -4.16 9.32 13.05
N HIS A 68 -2.95 9.88 13.12
CA HIS A 68 -2.73 11.30 13.37
C HIS A 68 -2.51 12.01 12.04
N THR A 69 -3.22 13.11 11.81
CA THR A 69 -2.90 14.04 10.72
C THR A 69 -1.72 14.92 11.10
N GLU A 70 -1.09 15.58 10.12
CA GLU A 70 -0.03 16.56 10.37
C GLU A 70 -0.48 17.72 11.27
N ALA A 71 -1.77 18.06 11.23
CA ALA A 71 -2.38 19.05 12.10
C ALA A 71 -2.66 18.53 13.52
N GLY A 72 -2.24 17.31 13.85
CA GLY A 72 -2.44 16.68 15.16
C GLY A 72 -3.83 16.12 15.42
N LYS A 73 -4.72 16.09 14.41
CA LYS A 73 -6.07 15.52 14.56
C LYS A 73 -6.01 14.00 14.51
N VAL A 74 -6.72 13.34 15.42
CA VAL A 74 -6.93 11.89 15.37
C VAL A 74 -8.13 11.56 14.47
N LEU A 75 -7.94 10.62 13.56
CA LEU A 75 -8.98 10.05 12.70
C LEU A 75 -9.07 8.55 12.92
N THR A 76 -10.27 8.04 13.11
CA THR A 76 -10.54 6.60 13.09
C THR A 76 -10.76 6.17 11.65
N CYS A 77 -9.96 5.21 11.17
CA CYS A 77 -9.95 4.78 9.78
C CYS A 77 -10.01 3.25 9.69
N ARG A 78 -10.69 2.75 8.66
CA ARG A 78 -10.57 1.36 8.25
C ARG A 78 -9.28 1.19 7.46
N SER A 79 -8.56 0.11 7.72
CA SER A 79 -7.40 -0.33 6.95
C SER A 79 -7.38 -1.86 6.87
N TYR A 80 -6.33 -2.43 6.29
CA TYR A 80 -6.21 -3.86 6.04
C TYR A 80 -4.83 -4.37 6.46
N GLN A 81 -4.79 -5.55 7.06
CA GLN A 81 -3.57 -6.17 7.58
C GLN A 81 -3.55 -7.67 7.24
N MET A 82 -2.39 -8.19 6.87
CA MET A 82 -2.19 -9.63 6.72
C MET A 82 -1.92 -10.25 8.09
N LYS A 83 -2.62 -11.33 8.44
CA LYS A 83 -2.33 -12.09 9.67
C LYS A 83 -1.36 -13.25 9.47
N ASP A 84 -1.39 -13.86 8.29
CA ASP A 84 -0.60 -15.03 7.94
C ASP A 84 0.15 -14.77 6.63
N TYR A 85 1.43 -14.42 6.76
CA TYR A 85 2.31 -14.13 5.64
C TYR A 85 3.74 -14.56 5.93
N VAL A 86 4.48 -14.83 4.86
CA VAL A 86 5.94 -15.01 4.91
C VAL A 86 6.56 -13.71 4.40
N CYS A 87 7.44 -13.10 5.20
CA CYS A 87 8.15 -11.88 4.81
C CYS A 87 8.87 -12.09 3.47
N GLY A 88 8.76 -11.13 2.56
CA GLY A 88 9.43 -11.20 1.27
C GLY A 88 9.39 -9.86 0.54
N PRO A 89 10.44 -9.53 -0.24
CA PRO A 89 10.55 -8.22 -0.86
C PRO A 89 9.46 -7.99 -1.92
N PRO A 90 9.03 -6.74 -2.12
CA PRO A 90 8.13 -6.39 -3.21
C PRO A 90 8.82 -6.52 -4.57
N SER A 91 8.02 -6.53 -5.64
CA SER A 91 8.57 -6.35 -6.98
C SER A 91 8.97 -4.89 -7.24
N PRO A 92 9.91 -4.65 -8.18
CA PRO A 92 10.25 -3.31 -8.62
C PRO A 92 9.04 -2.47 -9.04
N GLN A 93 8.09 -3.09 -9.74
CA GLN A 93 6.88 -2.45 -10.27
C GLN A 93 5.94 -2.04 -9.15
N TYR A 94 5.70 -2.91 -8.16
CA TYR A 94 4.84 -2.59 -7.02
C TYR A 94 5.44 -1.48 -6.15
N LYS A 95 6.74 -1.56 -5.86
CA LYS A 95 7.48 -0.48 -5.17
C LYS A 95 7.35 0.84 -5.91
N LYS A 96 7.53 0.85 -7.23
CA LYS A 96 7.40 2.05 -8.07
C LYS A 96 6.04 2.72 -7.89
N VAL A 97 4.95 1.95 -7.89
CA VAL A 97 3.59 2.48 -7.67
C VAL A 97 3.43 3.09 -6.27
N ILE A 98 3.99 2.45 -5.24
CA ILE A 98 3.97 2.98 -3.86
C ILE A 98 4.72 4.32 -3.77
N CYS A 99 5.95 4.39 -4.31
CA CYS A 99 6.76 5.61 -4.31
C CYS A 99 6.04 6.74 -5.06
N MET A 100 5.50 6.46 -6.24
CA MET A 100 4.74 7.44 -7.03
C MET A 100 3.50 7.95 -6.29
N GLY A 101 2.77 7.06 -5.60
CA GLY A 101 1.63 7.44 -4.77
C GLY A 101 2.03 8.32 -3.58
N ALA A 102 3.17 8.02 -2.95
CA ALA A 102 3.69 8.81 -1.84
C ALA A 102 4.10 10.23 -2.28
N GLU A 103 4.81 10.35 -3.40
CA GLU A 103 5.21 11.63 -3.99
C GLU A 103 3.99 12.45 -4.43
N GLN A 104 3.07 11.83 -5.18
CA GLN A 104 1.88 12.50 -5.70
C GLN A 104 1.02 13.14 -4.60
N ASN A 105 0.94 12.48 -3.44
CA ASN A 105 0.12 12.95 -2.32
C ASN A 105 0.92 13.70 -1.25
N GLY A 106 2.20 14.00 -1.50
CA GLY A 106 3.01 14.83 -0.62
C GLY A 106 3.29 14.22 0.75
N LEU A 107 3.52 12.91 0.84
CA LEU A 107 3.99 12.29 2.09
C LEU A 107 5.33 12.94 2.52
N PRO A 108 5.69 12.91 3.82
CA PRO A 108 6.95 13.51 4.27
C PRO A 108 8.16 12.96 3.53
N SER A 109 9.08 13.85 3.15
CA SER A 109 10.24 13.53 2.31
C SER A 109 11.13 12.42 2.91
N ASP A 110 11.29 12.40 4.22
CA ASP A 110 12.06 11.36 4.90
C ASP A 110 11.37 10.00 4.86
N TYR A 111 10.03 9.96 4.84
CA TYR A 111 9.29 8.72 4.62
C TYR A 111 9.37 8.27 3.16
N GLN A 112 9.32 9.20 2.20
CA GLN A 112 9.54 8.87 0.78
C GLN A 112 10.92 8.20 0.57
N LYS A 113 11.98 8.75 1.18
CA LYS A 113 13.31 8.12 1.16
C LYS A 113 13.34 6.73 1.79
N LYS A 114 12.60 6.51 2.89
CA LYS A 114 12.45 5.17 3.49
C LYS A 114 11.81 4.19 2.49
N LEU A 115 10.80 4.63 1.74
CA LEU A 115 10.16 3.81 0.70
C LEU A 115 11.13 3.52 -0.46
N GLU A 116 11.88 4.51 -0.90
CA GLU A 116 12.89 4.36 -1.96
C GLU A 116 14.03 3.43 -1.58
N ALA A 117 14.38 3.33 -0.29
CA ALA A 117 15.42 2.45 0.21
C ALA A 117 15.00 0.96 0.28
N ILE A 118 13.72 0.64 0.08
CA ILE A 118 13.23 -0.75 0.14
C ILE A 118 13.86 -1.59 -0.97
N GLU A 119 14.50 -2.70 -0.61
CA GLU A 119 15.01 -3.66 -1.58
C GLU A 119 13.88 -4.45 -2.25
N THR A 120 14.10 -4.83 -3.51
CA THR A 120 13.09 -5.52 -4.33
C THR A 120 13.57 -6.91 -4.72
N ASN A 121 12.65 -7.78 -5.14
CA ASN A 121 12.98 -9.13 -5.60
C ASN A 121 13.58 -9.19 -7.03
N ASN A 122 13.84 -8.04 -7.66
CA ASN A 122 14.38 -7.91 -9.02
C ASN A 122 13.54 -8.57 -10.13
N TYR A 123 12.24 -8.78 -9.91
CA TYR A 123 11.34 -9.28 -10.94
C TYR A 123 11.31 -8.36 -12.17
N ALA A 124 11.69 -8.90 -13.33
CA ALA A 124 11.79 -8.17 -14.59
C ALA A 124 10.73 -8.59 -15.63
N GLY A 125 9.76 -9.43 -15.23
CA GLY A 125 8.70 -9.89 -16.12
C GLY A 125 7.57 -8.86 -16.31
N PRO A 126 6.59 -9.18 -17.16
CA PRO A 126 5.45 -8.30 -17.41
C PRO A 126 4.57 -8.17 -16.17
N VAL A 127 4.00 -6.98 -15.98
CA VAL A 127 3.00 -6.64 -14.97
C VAL A 127 1.89 -5.85 -15.68
N PRO A 128 0.85 -6.51 -16.22
CA PRO A 128 -0.11 -5.87 -17.13
C PRO A 128 -0.77 -4.60 -16.58
N ILE A 129 -1.05 -4.55 -15.27
CA ILE A 129 -1.65 -3.37 -14.62
C ILE A 129 -0.77 -2.12 -14.70
N MET A 130 0.55 -2.26 -14.93
CA MET A 130 1.44 -1.11 -15.12
C MET A 130 1.09 -0.33 -16.39
N GLU A 131 0.65 -0.99 -17.45
CA GLU A 131 0.26 -0.31 -18.70
C GLU A 131 -0.96 0.60 -18.47
N GLU A 132 -1.93 0.12 -17.69
CA GLU A 132 -3.12 0.90 -17.31
C GLU A 132 -2.75 2.10 -16.45
N ILE A 133 -1.85 1.92 -15.48
CA ILE A 133 -1.36 3.00 -14.61
C ILE A 133 -0.63 4.06 -15.43
N GLU A 134 0.27 3.66 -16.33
CA GLU A 134 1.02 4.58 -17.18
C GLU A 134 0.11 5.35 -18.14
N ALA A 135 -0.89 4.68 -18.71
CA ALA A 135 -1.91 5.32 -19.54
C ALA A 135 -2.72 6.36 -18.75
N ALA A 136 -3.14 6.03 -17.51
CA ALA A 136 -3.89 6.93 -16.64
C ALA A 136 -3.08 8.19 -16.26
N ILE A 137 -1.79 8.02 -15.97
CA ILE A 137 -0.88 9.13 -15.66
C ILE A 137 -0.70 10.05 -16.86
N LYS A 138 -0.45 9.48 -18.05
CA LYS A 138 -0.31 10.25 -19.29
C LYS A 138 -1.58 11.05 -19.59
N ALA A 139 -2.75 10.43 -19.44
CA ALA A 139 -4.03 11.10 -19.64
C ALA A 139 -4.25 12.26 -18.64
N LYS A 140 -3.78 12.12 -17.40
CA LYS A 140 -3.86 13.19 -16.39
C LYS A 140 -2.95 14.37 -16.74
N GLN A 141 -1.72 14.12 -17.19
CA GLN A 141 -0.77 15.16 -17.60
C GLN A 141 -1.29 15.97 -18.80
N ILE A 142 -1.89 15.31 -19.80
CA ILE A 142 -2.51 15.99 -20.95
C ILE A 142 -3.65 16.92 -20.53
N LYS A 143 -4.45 16.54 -19.52
CA LYS A 143 -5.56 17.37 -19.03
C LYS A 143 -5.12 18.53 -18.14
N SER A 144 -3.88 18.53 -17.66
CA SER A 144 -3.31 19.58 -16.79
C SER A 144 -2.39 20.54 -17.52
N ALA A 145 -2.18 20.34 -18.83
CA ALA A 145 -1.44 21.22 -19.75
C ALA A 145 -2.40 22.06 -20.58
#